data_AF-A0A0F9KSM8-F1
#
_entry.id   AF-A0A0F9KSM8-F1
#
_cell.length_a   1.000
_cell.length_b   1.000
_cell.length_c   1.000
_cell.angle_alpha   90.00
_cell.angle_beta   90.00
_cell.angle_gamma   90.00
#
_symmetry.space_group_name_H-M   'P 1'
#
loop_
_entity.id
_entity.type
_entity.pdbx_description
1 polymer ?
#
loop_
_entity_poly.entity_id
_entity_poly.type
_entity_poly.pdbx_seq_one_letter_code
_entity_poly.pdbx_strand_id
1 'polypeptide(L)'
;MNWYKKAQEEWSWKRLLATFGITTILGLATLWNIGLLDLRKLYVQQPQKVEQALEYVQQQPQEPPPQEAQQAPEQPKTVQPSPNVDINKIYQIESSSGKDNYNEESGASGPFQFIRGTWEDIVQRMGKNWTWKDVWDYDKSSRAADYYYNTRIPQMLKYYGIPDTLEARIAAYDWGIGKLRDSYKQYGEQWLQDAPSETTEYIQKYNNL
;
A
#
# COMPACT_ATOMS: atom_id res chain seq x y z
N MET A 1 28.26 28.01 16.47
CA MET A 1 26.88 28.00 15.92
C MET A 1 26.20 29.30 16.32
N ASN A 2 25.72 30.10 15.36
CA ASN A 2 25.18 31.45 15.62
C ASN A 2 23.80 31.32 16.30
N TRP A 3 23.73 31.64 17.59
CA TRP A 3 22.51 31.52 18.41
C TRP A 3 21.32 32.27 17.82
N TYR A 4 21.58 33.38 17.11
CA TYR A 4 20.57 34.18 16.43
C TYR A 4 19.88 33.40 15.29
N LYS A 5 20.65 32.64 14.50
CA LYS A 5 20.09 31.82 13.40
C LYS A 5 19.18 30.71 13.93
N LYS A 6 19.59 30.05 15.02
CA LYS A 6 18.79 28.98 15.64
C LYS A 6 17.48 29.52 16.21
N ALA A 7 17.51 30.69 16.85
CA ALA A 7 16.30 31.35 17.34
C ALA A 7 15.34 31.74 16.21
N GLN A 8 15.89 32.22 15.08
CA GLN A 8 15.11 32.58 13.91
C GLN A 8 14.45 31.35 13.24
N GLU A 9 15.16 30.22 13.14
CA GLU A 9 14.62 28.94 12.63
C GLU A 9 13.53 28.34 13.53
N GLU A 10 13.68 28.44 14.85
CA GLU A 10 12.64 28.00 15.78
C GLU A 10 11.41 28.91 15.72
N TRP A 11 11.59 30.21 15.59
CA TRP A 11 10.50 31.17 15.46
C TRP A 11 9.73 30.98 14.15
N SER A 12 10.43 30.79 13.03
CA SER A 12 9.78 30.55 11.73
C SER A 12 9.00 29.25 11.72
N TRP A 13 9.53 28.17 12.30
CA TRP A 13 8.84 26.89 12.39
C TRP A 13 7.59 26.96 13.27
N LYS A 14 7.66 27.66 14.40
CA LYS A 14 6.49 27.92 15.26
C LYS A 14 5.41 28.72 14.54
N ARG A 15 5.82 29.72 13.75
CA ARG A 15 4.89 30.51 12.92
C ARG A 15 4.21 29.63 11.88
N LEU A 16 4.95 28.77 11.18
CA LEU A 16 4.38 27.84 10.20
C LEU A 16 3.32 26.92 10.82
N LEU A 17 3.63 26.33 11.98
CA LEU A 17 2.69 25.51 12.76
C LEU A 17 1.44 26.28 13.17
N ALA A 18 1.58 27.55 13.56
CA ALA A 18 0.46 28.40 13.93
C ALA A 18 -0.41 28.79 12.71
N THR A 19 0.19 28.99 11.53
CA THR A 19 -0.51 29.41 10.31
C THR A 19 -1.29 28.27 9.67
N PHE A 20 -0.66 27.10 9.48
CA PHE A 20 -1.26 26.00 8.71
C PHE A 20 -1.82 24.87 9.57
N GLY A 21 -1.44 24.80 10.85
CA GLY A 21 -1.79 23.69 11.73
C GLY A 21 -0.96 22.44 11.47
N ILE A 22 -0.83 21.60 12.50
CA ILE A 22 0.00 20.39 12.45
C ILE A 22 -0.52 19.34 11.45
N THR A 23 -1.84 19.29 11.24
CA THR A 23 -2.50 18.36 10.32
C THR A 23 -2.13 18.63 8.86
N THR A 24 -2.18 19.89 8.43
CA THR A 24 -1.78 20.32 7.08
C THR A 24 -0.29 20.08 6.84
N ILE A 25 0.55 20.34 7.85
CA ILE A 25 2.00 20.10 7.78
C ILE A 25 2.32 18.61 7.67
N LEU A 26 1.61 17.76 8.42
CA LEU A 26 1.71 16.30 8.28
C LEU A 26 1.23 15.83 6.90
N GLY A 27 0.13 16.37 6.41
CA GLY A 27 -0.38 16.09 5.07
C GLY A 27 0.66 16.38 3.98
N LEU A 28 1.35 17.52 4.08
CA LEU A 28 2.43 17.86 3.15
C LEU A 28 3.65 16.93 3.30
N ALA A 29 4.04 16.59 4.53
CA ALA A 29 5.13 15.64 4.78
C ALA A 29 4.84 14.28 4.15
N THR A 30 3.60 13.80 4.27
CA THR A 30 3.10 12.58 3.63
C THR A 30 3.09 12.71 2.11
N LEU A 31 2.56 13.81 1.57
CA LEU A 31 2.53 14.07 0.12
C LEU A 31 3.93 14.02 -0.50
N TRP A 32 4.92 14.53 0.21
CA TRP A 32 6.31 14.58 -0.26
C TRP A 32 7.17 13.40 0.20
N ASN A 33 6.59 12.46 0.96
CA ASN A 33 7.29 11.30 1.52
C ASN A 33 8.59 11.66 2.26
N ILE A 34 8.55 12.73 3.07
CA ILE A 34 9.69 13.18 3.89
C ILE A 34 9.31 13.26 5.37
N GLY A 35 10.29 13.10 6.25
CA GLY A 35 10.09 13.29 7.68
C GLY A 35 9.88 14.76 8.06
N LEU A 36 9.23 15.01 9.20
CA LEU A 36 9.01 16.38 9.73
C LEU A 36 10.31 17.16 9.93
N LEU A 37 11.40 16.49 10.28
CA LEU A 37 12.72 17.12 10.43
C LEU A 37 13.27 17.60 9.08
N ASP A 38 13.04 16.86 8.00
CA ASP A 38 13.51 17.24 6.67
C ASP A 38 12.59 18.28 6.04
N LEU A 39 11.28 18.21 6.30
CA LEU A 39 10.34 19.29 5.96
C LEU A 39 10.72 20.59 6.67
N ARG A 40 11.13 20.52 7.94
CA ARG A 40 11.63 21.69 8.69
C ARG A 40 12.88 22.28 8.06
N LYS A 41 13.87 21.46 7.69
CA LYS A 41 15.07 21.93 6.98
C LYS A 41 14.70 22.57 5.64
N LEU A 42 13.77 21.96 4.91
CA LEU A 42 13.30 22.46 3.63
C LEU A 42 12.58 23.81 3.76
N TYR A 43 11.80 24.01 4.82
CA TYR A 43 11.17 25.30 5.10
C TYR A 43 12.19 26.41 5.38
N VAL A 44 13.24 26.11 6.14
CA VAL A 44 14.33 27.07 6.39
C VAL A 44 15.05 27.46 5.10
N GLN A 45 15.20 26.52 4.17
CA GLN A 45 15.90 26.74 2.91
C GLN A 45 15.02 27.39 1.82
N GLN A 46 13.73 27.03 1.76
CA GLN A 46 12.80 27.39 0.69
C GLN A 46 11.39 27.65 1.24
N PRO A 47 11.20 28.72 2.03
CA PRO A 47 9.94 28.96 2.74
C PRO A 47 8.75 29.12 1.79
N GLN A 48 8.92 29.87 0.69
CA GLN A 48 7.87 30.13 -0.29
C GLN A 48 7.35 28.84 -0.96
N LYS A 49 8.25 27.90 -1.26
CA LYS A 49 7.88 26.62 -1.88
C LYS A 49 7.02 25.77 -0.94
N VAL A 50 7.38 25.75 0.35
CA VAL A 50 6.64 25.00 1.36
C VAL A 50 5.28 25.68 1.65
N GLU A 51 5.23 27.00 1.74
CA GLU A 51 3.98 27.74 1.97
C GLU A 51 2.99 27.54 0.82
N GLN A 52 3.42 27.64 -0.44
CA GLN A 52 2.58 27.35 -1.60
C GLN A 52 2.05 25.91 -1.59
N ALA A 53 2.88 24.95 -1.19
CA ALA A 53 2.46 23.56 -1.09
C ALA A 53 1.50 23.31 0.07
N LEU A 54 1.66 24.01 1.19
CA LEU A 54 0.73 23.95 2.32
C LEU A 54 -0.60 24.60 1.98
N GLU A 55 -0.61 25.72 1.24
CA GLU A 55 -1.84 26.33 0.72
C GLU A 55 -2.57 25.37 -0.21
N TYR A 56 -1.84 24.65 -1.07
CA TYR A 56 -2.41 23.62 -1.92
C TYR A 56 -3.04 22.47 -1.09
N VAL A 57 -2.33 21.96 -0.07
CA VAL A 57 -2.85 20.91 0.83
C VAL A 57 -4.06 21.40 1.64
N GLN A 58 -4.09 22.66 2.05
CA GLN A 58 -5.19 23.25 2.80
C GLN A 58 -6.44 23.49 1.93
N GLN A 59 -6.25 23.75 0.63
CA GLN A 59 -7.34 23.92 -0.35
C GLN A 59 -7.87 22.59 -0.89
N GLN A 60 -7.17 21.46 -0.69
CA GLN A 60 -7.74 20.16 -0.99
C GLN A 60 -8.96 19.91 -0.08
N PRO A 61 -10.06 19.34 -0.62
CA PRO A 61 -11.18 18.92 0.20
C PRO A 61 -10.65 18.05 1.33
N GLN A 62 -10.84 18.48 2.58
CA GLN A 62 -10.54 17.65 3.74
C GLN A 62 -11.43 16.42 3.60
N GLU A 63 -10.84 15.26 3.25
CA GLU A 63 -11.56 14.01 3.44
C GLU A 63 -11.96 13.97 4.92
N PRO A 64 -13.26 13.84 5.25
CA PRO A 64 -13.68 13.84 6.63
C PRO A 64 -12.91 12.75 7.38
N PRO A 65 -12.54 12.99 8.65
CA PRO A 65 -11.91 11.95 9.47
C PRO A 65 -12.79 10.69 9.40
N PRO A 66 -12.22 9.46 9.42
CA PRO A 66 -13.00 8.24 9.23
C PRO A 66 -14.13 8.18 10.26
N GLN A 67 -15.33 8.59 9.87
CA GLN A 67 -16.53 8.38 10.64
C GLN A 67 -16.85 6.89 10.52
N GLU A 68 -16.98 6.21 11.66
CA GLU A 68 -17.64 4.91 11.73
C GLU A 68 -19.03 5.06 11.09
N ALA A 69 -19.15 4.65 9.83
CA ALA A 69 -20.33 4.90 9.03
C ALA A 69 -21.48 3.99 9.49
N GLN A 70 -22.43 4.58 10.21
CA GLN A 70 -23.83 4.16 10.14
C GLN A 70 -24.34 4.47 8.72
N GLN A 71 -24.96 3.48 8.08
CA GLN A 71 -25.33 3.49 6.65
C GLN A 71 -26.62 4.28 6.33
N ALA A 72 -26.66 4.77 5.08
CA ALA A 72 -27.80 4.89 4.12
C ALA A 72 -28.31 6.32 3.78
N PRO A 73 -28.85 6.58 2.56
CA PRO A 73 -28.63 5.93 1.25
C PRO A 73 -28.41 6.92 0.08
N GLU A 74 -27.49 6.61 -0.83
CA GLU A 74 -27.61 7.02 -2.24
C GLU A 74 -27.33 5.81 -3.14
N GLN A 75 -28.21 5.59 -4.12
CA GLN A 75 -28.08 4.61 -5.19
C GLN A 75 -28.50 5.24 -6.53
N PRO A 76 -28.05 4.77 -7.72
CA PRO A 76 -26.94 3.85 -7.99
C PRO A 76 -26.04 4.31 -9.16
N LYS A 77 -24.71 4.18 -9.00
CA LYS A 77 -23.89 3.55 -10.04
C LYS A 77 -23.47 2.22 -9.46
N THR A 78 -23.91 1.13 -10.07
CA THR A 78 -23.54 -0.24 -9.69
C THR A 78 -22.03 -0.42 -9.88
N VAL A 79 -21.25 -0.08 -8.86
CA VAL A 79 -19.93 -0.67 -8.68
C VAL A 79 -20.22 -2.06 -8.16
N GLN A 80 -20.22 -3.04 -9.07
CA GLN A 80 -20.18 -4.43 -8.63
C GLN A 80 -18.96 -4.57 -7.72
N PRO A 81 -19.07 -5.19 -6.54
CA PRO A 81 -17.89 -5.49 -5.73
C PRO A 81 -16.92 -6.28 -6.63
N SER A 82 -15.69 -5.79 -6.79
CA SER A 82 -14.65 -6.56 -7.45
C SER A 82 -14.65 -7.95 -6.82
N PRO A 83 -14.73 -9.03 -7.62
CA PRO A 83 -14.80 -10.37 -7.06
C PRO A 83 -13.61 -10.58 -6.11
N ASN A 84 -13.84 -11.22 -4.98
CA ASN A 84 -12.73 -11.63 -4.14
C ASN A 84 -11.81 -12.57 -4.94
N VAL A 85 -10.52 -12.49 -4.66
CA VAL A 85 -9.56 -13.48 -5.17
C VAL A 85 -9.87 -14.81 -4.49
N ASP A 86 -10.12 -15.83 -5.29
CA ASP A 86 -10.32 -17.21 -4.86
C ASP A 86 -8.96 -17.85 -4.56
N ILE A 87 -8.66 -17.95 -3.28
CA ILE A 87 -7.42 -18.55 -2.80
C ILE A 87 -7.27 -20.02 -3.18
N ASN A 88 -8.34 -20.74 -3.53
CA ASN A 88 -8.23 -22.12 -3.99
C ASN A 88 -7.62 -22.19 -5.39
N LYS A 89 -7.97 -21.22 -6.26
CA LYS A 89 -7.32 -21.07 -7.57
C LYS A 89 -5.86 -20.70 -7.42
N ILE A 90 -5.54 -19.79 -6.49
CA ILE A 90 -4.16 -19.46 -6.15
C ILE A 90 -3.40 -20.70 -5.69
N TYR A 91 -3.96 -21.44 -4.72
CA TYR A 91 -3.37 -22.69 -4.25
C TYR A 91 -3.15 -23.68 -5.39
N GLN A 92 -4.12 -23.84 -6.30
CA GLN A 92 -3.99 -24.72 -7.45
C GLN A 92 -2.85 -24.27 -8.38
N ILE A 93 -2.66 -22.98 -8.64
CA ILE A 93 -1.55 -22.47 -9.45
C ILE A 93 -0.22 -22.77 -8.78
N GLU A 94 -0.10 -22.51 -7.48
CA GLU A 94 1.12 -22.75 -6.71
C GLU A 94 1.43 -24.25 -6.60
N SER A 95 0.43 -25.08 -6.31
CA SER A 95 0.59 -26.52 -6.07
C SER A 95 0.74 -27.34 -7.35
N SER A 96 0.14 -26.92 -8.47
CA SER A 96 0.22 -27.65 -9.75
C SER A 96 1.60 -27.54 -10.40
N SER A 97 2.46 -26.65 -9.90
CA SER A 97 3.83 -26.49 -10.39
C SER A 97 4.79 -27.59 -9.91
N GLY A 98 4.34 -28.53 -9.06
CA GLY A 98 5.17 -29.62 -8.54
C GLY A 98 6.36 -29.14 -7.72
N LYS A 99 6.40 -27.84 -7.35
CA LYS A 99 7.47 -27.24 -6.58
C LYS A 99 7.40 -27.77 -5.16
N ASP A 100 8.44 -28.51 -4.76
CA ASP A 100 8.79 -28.64 -3.35
C ASP A 100 8.62 -27.27 -2.69
N ASN A 101 7.84 -27.21 -1.60
CA ASN A 101 7.24 -25.96 -1.09
C ASN A 101 8.25 -24.97 -0.48
N TYR A 102 9.50 -24.97 -0.94
CA TYR A 102 10.53 -23.98 -0.73
C TYR A 102 11.20 -23.62 -2.06
N ASN A 103 11.15 -22.34 -2.43
CA ASN A 103 11.90 -21.80 -3.57
C ASN A 103 13.22 -21.20 -3.06
N GLU A 104 14.35 -21.82 -3.40
CA GLU A 104 15.69 -21.39 -2.94
C GLU A 104 16.09 -20.02 -3.47
N GLU A 105 15.61 -19.62 -4.65
CA GLU A 105 15.99 -18.37 -5.32
C GLU A 105 15.28 -17.16 -4.71
N SER A 106 13.97 -17.27 -4.48
CA SER A 106 13.16 -16.17 -3.92
C SER A 106 13.01 -16.23 -2.40
N GLY A 107 13.34 -17.37 -1.78
CA GLY A 107 13.04 -17.66 -0.37
C GLY A 107 11.54 -17.84 -0.09
N ALA A 108 10.72 -17.97 -1.15
CA ALA A 108 9.29 -18.21 -1.03
C ALA A 108 9.02 -19.61 -0.43
N SER A 109 8.03 -19.72 0.46
CA SER A 109 7.79 -20.95 1.23
C SER A 109 6.30 -21.25 1.42
N GLY A 110 6.01 -22.53 1.62
CA GLY A 110 4.69 -23.02 1.96
C GLY A 110 3.72 -23.09 0.79
N PRO A 111 2.46 -23.47 1.05
CA PRO A 111 1.45 -23.76 0.02
C PRO A 111 1.06 -22.56 -0.86
N PHE A 112 1.35 -21.35 -0.39
CA PHE A 112 1.04 -20.10 -1.08
C PHE A 112 2.31 -19.31 -1.44
N GLN A 113 3.51 -19.89 -1.29
CA GLN A 113 4.78 -19.25 -1.67
C GLN A 113 4.98 -17.87 -1.03
N PHE A 114 4.74 -17.76 0.29
CA PHE A 114 5.02 -16.51 1.00
C PHE A 114 6.50 -16.22 1.04
N ILE A 115 6.87 -14.94 0.96
CA ILE A 115 8.17 -14.45 1.43
C ILE A 115 8.05 -14.04 2.91
N ARG A 116 9.15 -14.17 3.65
CA ARG A 116 9.16 -14.00 5.12
C ARG A 116 8.65 -12.65 5.60
N GLY A 117 9.08 -11.56 4.97
CA GLY A 117 8.65 -10.21 5.36
C GLY A 117 7.14 -10.00 5.19
N THR A 118 6.56 -10.55 4.12
CA THR A 118 5.10 -10.49 3.87
C THR A 118 4.33 -11.28 4.90
N TRP A 119 4.79 -12.50 5.22
CA TRP A 119 4.18 -13.31 6.29
C TRP A 119 4.17 -12.59 7.64
N GLU A 120 5.30 -12.02 8.03
CA GLU A 120 5.43 -11.31 9.31
C GLU A 120 4.49 -10.08 9.38
N ASP A 121 4.38 -9.26 8.31
CA ASP A 121 3.42 -8.14 8.25
C ASP A 121 1.97 -8.63 8.36
N ILE A 122 1.60 -9.69 7.61
CA ILE A 122 0.25 -10.25 7.62
C ILE A 122 -0.12 -10.76 9.01
N VAL A 123 0.71 -11.62 9.58
CA VAL A 123 0.46 -12.25 10.89
C VAL A 123 0.31 -11.19 11.98
N GLN A 124 1.17 -10.17 11.97
CA GLN A 124 1.08 -9.05 12.90
C GLN A 124 -0.26 -8.31 12.74
N ARG A 125 -0.67 -8.00 11.50
CA ARG A 125 -1.94 -7.28 11.23
C ARG A 125 -3.17 -8.09 11.56
N MET A 126 -3.11 -9.41 11.39
CA MET A 126 -4.17 -10.33 11.80
C MET A 126 -4.24 -10.51 13.33
N GLY A 127 -3.31 -9.92 14.09
CA GLY A 127 -3.23 -10.08 15.54
C GLY A 127 -2.94 -11.52 15.95
N LYS A 128 -2.18 -12.27 15.13
CA LYS A 128 -1.83 -13.67 15.39
C LYS A 128 -0.39 -13.76 15.92
N ASN A 129 -0.14 -14.78 16.73
CA ASN A 129 1.20 -15.11 17.23
C ASN A 129 1.81 -16.26 16.43
N TRP A 130 1.57 -16.29 15.12
CA TRP A 130 2.15 -17.30 14.24
C TRP A 130 3.61 -16.96 13.92
N THR A 131 4.41 -17.98 13.68
CA THR A 131 5.84 -17.87 13.39
C THR A 131 6.10 -18.24 11.94
N TRP A 132 7.32 -18.02 11.45
CA TRP A 132 7.69 -18.45 10.09
C TRP A 132 7.53 -19.96 9.87
N LYS A 133 7.62 -20.79 10.93
CA LYS A 133 7.39 -22.24 10.81
C LYS A 133 5.95 -22.57 10.43
N ASP A 134 5.01 -21.71 10.79
CA ASP A 134 3.58 -21.89 10.54
C ASP A 134 3.21 -21.64 9.07
N VAL A 135 4.12 -21.13 8.23
CA VAL A 135 3.88 -20.98 6.78
C VAL A 135 3.65 -22.32 6.07
N TRP A 136 4.06 -23.42 6.69
CA TRP A 136 3.89 -24.78 6.17
C TRP A 136 2.57 -25.43 6.60
N ASP A 137 1.83 -24.80 7.51
CA ASP A 137 0.51 -25.22 7.96
C ASP A 137 -0.54 -24.67 6.98
N TYR A 138 -1.20 -25.56 6.24
CA TYR A 138 -2.14 -25.18 5.19
C TYR A 138 -3.27 -24.29 5.72
N ASP A 139 -3.83 -24.57 6.89
CA ASP A 139 -4.94 -23.82 7.46
C ASP A 139 -4.51 -22.40 7.85
N LYS A 140 -3.28 -22.24 8.35
CA LYS A 140 -2.74 -20.91 8.69
C LYS A 140 -2.37 -20.13 7.42
N SER A 141 -1.73 -20.80 6.46
CA SER A 141 -1.30 -20.16 5.22
C SER A 141 -2.45 -19.76 4.32
N SER A 142 -3.50 -20.56 4.23
CA SER A 142 -4.72 -20.19 3.49
C SER A 142 -5.40 -18.96 4.11
N ARG A 143 -5.49 -18.88 5.44
CA ARG A 143 -6.05 -17.70 6.14
C ARG A 143 -5.18 -16.45 5.95
N ALA A 144 -3.86 -16.61 5.97
CA ALA A 144 -2.93 -15.51 5.70
C ALA A 144 -3.05 -15.03 4.25
N ALA A 145 -3.18 -15.97 3.30
CA ALA A 145 -3.32 -15.65 1.87
C ALA A 145 -4.64 -14.93 1.60
N ASP A 146 -5.74 -15.44 2.13
CA ASP A 146 -7.06 -14.80 2.02
C ASP A 146 -7.04 -13.39 2.58
N TYR A 147 -6.51 -13.22 3.80
CA TYR A 147 -6.35 -11.90 4.39
C TYR A 147 -5.51 -10.98 3.51
N TYR A 148 -4.42 -11.49 2.94
CA TYR A 148 -3.53 -10.65 2.15
C TYR A 148 -4.17 -10.20 0.83
N TYR A 149 -4.70 -11.13 0.04
CA TYR A 149 -5.37 -10.83 -1.24
C TYR A 149 -6.65 -10.02 -1.07
N ASN A 150 -7.47 -10.35 -0.08
CA ASN A 150 -8.83 -9.84 0.02
C ASN A 150 -9.01 -8.73 1.05
N THR A 151 -7.99 -8.47 1.89
CA THR A 151 -8.02 -7.36 2.85
C THR A 151 -6.81 -6.44 2.70
N ARG A 152 -5.59 -6.97 2.84
CA ARG A 152 -4.39 -6.13 2.93
C ARG A 152 -4.03 -5.44 1.62
N ILE A 153 -4.05 -6.17 0.50
CA ILE A 153 -3.76 -5.61 -0.82
C ILE A 153 -4.80 -4.54 -1.21
N PRO A 154 -6.13 -4.77 -1.05
CA PRO A 154 -7.14 -3.73 -1.28
C PRO A 154 -6.89 -2.44 -0.50
N GLN A 155 -6.50 -2.55 0.78
CA GLN A 155 -6.11 -1.38 1.58
C GLN A 155 -4.92 -0.63 0.97
N MET A 156 -3.93 -1.36 0.45
CA MET A 156 -2.77 -0.75 -0.22
C MET A 156 -3.14 -0.12 -1.55
N LEU A 157 -3.94 -0.79 -2.39
CA LEU A 157 -4.41 -0.26 -3.67
C LEU A 157 -5.19 1.05 -3.46
N LYS A 158 -6.11 1.07 -2.48
CA LYS A 158 -6.81 2.28 -2.07
C LYS A 158 -5.86 3.38 -1.64
N TYR A 159 -4.89 3.08 -0.77
CA TYR A 159 -3.90 4.06 -0.32
C TYR A 159 -3.06 4.65 -1.46
N TYR A 160 -2.76 3.85 -2.49
CA TYR A 160 -1.99 4.28 -3.65
C TYR A 160 -2.84 4.88 -4.79
N GLY A 161 -4.17 4.94 -4.64
CA GLY A 161 -5.07 5.41 -5.70
C GLY A 161 -5.11 4.48 -6.93
N ILE A 162 -4.80 3.20 -6.74
CA ILE A 162 -4.85 2.18 -7.79
C ILE A 162 -6.23 1.51 -7.75
N PRO A 163 -6.92 1.34 -8.90
CA PRO A 163 -8.19 0.63 -8.96
C PRO A 163 -8.07 -0.78 -8.37
N ASP A 164 -9.01 -1.11 -7.51
CA ASP A 164 -9.09 -2.41 -6.85
C ASP A 164 -9.69 -3.46 -7.80
N THR A 165 -8.86 -4.01 -8.70
CA THR A 165 -9.26 -5.09 -9.62
C THR A 165 -8.61 -6.42 -9.23
N LEU A 166 -9.15 -7.53 -9.74
CA LEU A 166 -8.56 -8.86 -9.53
C LEU A 166 -7.10 -8.90 -10.02
N GLU A 167 -6.84 -8.33 -11.20
CA GLU A 167 -5.52 -8.25 -11.81
C GLU A 167 -4.56 -7.44 -10.95
N ALA A 168 -5.00 -6.30 -10.42
CA ALA A 168 -4.19 -5.48 -9.52
C ALA A 168 -3.88 -6.23 -8.22
N ARG A 169 -4.84 -6.97 -7.66
CA ARG A 169 -4.62 -7.79 -6.46
C ARG A 169 -3.61 -8.91 -6.71
N ILE A 170 -3.77 -9.64 -7.82
CA ILE A 170 -2.89 -10.75 -8.21
C ILE A 170 -1.49 -10.23 -8.52
N ALA A 171 -1.37 -9.15 -9.29
CA ALA A 171 -0.08 -8.52 -9.59
C ALA A 171 0.61 -7.98 -8.33
N ALA A 172 -0.12 -7.38 -7.40
CA ALA A 172 0.46 -6.92 -6.14
C ALA A 172 1.05 -8.05 -5.30
N TYR A 173 0.50 -9.26 -5.43
CA TYR A 173 1.03 -10.46 -4.77
C TYR A 173 2.29 -10.97 -5.46
N ASP A 174 2.18 -11.26 -6.75
CA ASP A 174 3.22 -11.90 -7.55
C ASP A 174 4.40 -10.97 -7.82
N TRP A 175 4.11 -9.76 -8.32
CA TRP A 175 5.11 -8.78 -8.69
C TRP A 175 5.56 -7.90 -7.51
N GLY A 176 4.71 -7.80 -6.50
CA GLY A 176 4.88 -6.93 -5.35
C GLY A 176 4.23 -5.56 -5.52
N ILE A 177 3.50 -5.13 -4.49
CA ILE A 177 2.74 -3.87 -4.46
C ILE A 177 3.57 -2.61 -4.80
N GLY A 178 4.85 -2.58 -4.42
CA GLY A 178 5.73 -1.45 -4.70
C GLY A 178 5.99 -1.26 -6.19
N LYS A 179 6.21 -2.37 -6.91
CA LYS A 179 6.45 -2.36 -8.36
C LYS A 179 5.17 -2.03 -9.12
N LEU A 180 4.04 -2.62 -8.71
CA LEU A 180 2.72 -2.27 -9.25
C LEU A 180 2.44 -0.77 -9.09
N ARG A 181 2.71 -0.20 -7.92
CA ARG A 181 2.56 1.24 -7.67
C ARG A 181 3.42 2.07 -8.60
N ASP A 182 4.70 1.70 -8.78
CA ASP A 182 5.62 2.48 -9.61
C ASP A 182 5.23 2.39 -11.10
N SER A 183 4.82 1.22 -11.58
CA SER A 183 4.27 1.05 -12.92
C SER A 183 2.96 1.80 -13.12
N TYR A 184 2.03 1.74 -12.16
CA TYR A 184 0.78 2.50 -12.23
C TYR A 184 1.01 4.02 -12.26
N LYS A 185 2.00 4.52 -11.52
CA LYS A 185 2.39 5.95 -11.59
C LYS A 185 2.91 6.35 -12.97
N GLN A 186 3.60 5.44 -13.66
CA GLN A 186 4.20 5.71 -14.96
C GLN A 186 3.19 5.55 -16.11
N TYR A 187 2.33 4.53 -16.05
CA TYR A 187 1.49 4.11 -17.19
C TYR A 187 -0.02 4.18 -16.91
N GLY A 188 -0.44 4.51 -15.69
CA GLY A 188 -1.84 4.57 -15.30
C GLY A 188 -2.55 3.23 -15.54
N GLU A 189 -3.74 3.28 -16.15
CA GLU A 189 -4.54 2.10 -16.47
C GLU A 189 -3.86 1.11 -17.45
N GLN A 190 -2.78 1.53 -18.13
CA GLN A 190 -2.01 0.68 -19.04
C GLN A 190 -0.90 -0.12 -18.36
N TRP A 191 -0.77 -0.05 -17.03
CA TRP A 191 0.28 -0.72 -16.25
C TRP A 191 0.44 -2.22 -16.57
N LEU A 192 -0.65 -2.91 -16.91
CA LEU A 192 -0.62 -4.34 -17.21
C LEU A 192 0.19 -4.67 -18.48
N GLN A 193 0.35 -3.71 -19.40
CA GLN A 193 1.15 -3.88 -20.61
C GLN A 193 2.67 -3.87 -20.32
N ASP A 194 3.06 -3.30 -19.18
CA ASP A 194 4.45 -3.20 -18.70
C ASP A 194 4.77 -4.25 -17.61
N ALA A 195 3.76 -4.96 -17.11
CA ALA A 195 3.95 -6.00 -16.12
C ALA A 195 4.80 -7.16 -16.69
N PRO A 196 5.64 -7.83 -15.86
CA PRO A 196 6.45 -8.95 -16.30
C PRO A 196 5.60 -10.07 -16.92
N SER A 197 6.20 -10.83 -17.83
CA SER A 197 5.55 -11.98 -18.46
C SER A 197 5.06 -12.99 -17.42
N GLU A 198 5.84 -13.24 -16.37
CA GLU A 198 5.44 -14.11 -15.25
C GLU A 198 4.12 -13.66 -14.60
N THR A 199 3.98 -12.37 -14.28
CA THR A 199 2.77 -11.81 -13.67
C THR A 199 1.56 -11.85 -14.60
N THR A 200 1.76 -11.52 -15.88
CA THR A 200 0.67 -11.60 -16.87
C THR A 200 0.21 -13.04 -17.12
N GLU A 201 1.15 -14.00 -17.19
CA GLU A 201 0.85 -15.43 -17.26
C GLU A 201 0.15 -15.94 -16.00
N TYR A 202 0.52 -15.45 -14.82
CA TYR A 202 -0.12 -15.80 -13.56
C TYR A 202 -1.59 -15.37 -13.55
N ILE A 203 -1.87 -14.13 -13.95
CA ILE A 203 -3.24 -13.61 -14.10
C ILE A 203 -4.05 -14.44 -15.09
N GLN A 204 -3.45 -14.81 -16.23
CA GLN A 204 -4.11 -15.65 -17.23
C GLN A 204 -4.43 -17.05 -16.68
N LYS A 205 -3.50 -17.68 -15.96
CA LYS A 205 -3.74 -18.98 -15.31
C LYS A 205 -4.91 -18.90 -14.34
N TYR A 206 -4.96 -17.85 -13.51
CA TYR A 206 -6.06 -17.64 -12.56
C TYR A 206 -7.42 -17.48 -13.24
N ASN A 207 -7.47 -16.71 -14.34
CA ASN A 207 -8.72 -16.49 -15.09
C ASN A 207 -9.22 -17.73 -15.84
N ASN A 208 -8.34 -18.71 -16.11
CA ASN A 208 -8.66 -19.94 -16.84
C ASN A 208 -9.03 -21.13 -15.93
N LEU A 209 -8.92 -20.98 -14.61
CA LEU A 209 -9.45 -21.91 -13.61
C LEU A 209 -10.90 -21.58 -13.27
#